data_AF-A0A1Q3AVK5-F1
#
_entry.id   AF-A0A1Q3AVK5-F1
#
_cell.length_a   1.000
_cell.length_b   1.000
_cell.length_c   1.000
_cell.angle_alpha   90.00
_cell.angle_beta   90.00
_cell.angle_gamma   90.00
#
_symmetry.space_group_name_H-M   'P 1'
#
loop_
_entity.id
_entity.type
_entity.pdbx_description
1 polymer ?
#
loop_
_entity_poly.entity_id
_entity_poly.type
_entity_poly.pdbx_seq_one_letter_code
_entity_poly.pdbx_strand_id
1 'polypeptide(L)'
;MFVMKFLNNTTQRKNSIHLINVVQGKNEFLRDYLTQFNKESLVVKDLEPSFAMVALNKSDLEGVRLPHDDLVMITLLVEFFTMKRVLVDSRSSEDILHKPGFDQLRIPGFARQMVHPLESIDLSIIAGLSPCQTEVQMTFLVVDTRSPYDAIIGHLGLNAMEAIVSTRHLLVKFLTKFGVGQIRGDQKAARQCSDGYKE
;
A
#
# COMPACT_ATOMS: atom_id res chain seq x y z
N MET A 1 -26.44 31.44 44.90
CA MET A 1 -26.21 29.99 44.74
C MET A 1 -26.07 29.71 43.25
N PHE A 2 -24.94 29.11 42.87
CA PHE A 2 -24.32 29.04 41.54
C PHE A 2 -25.00 28.05 40.54
N VAL A 3 -25.05 28.46 39.26
CA VAL A 3 -24.75 27.72 38.00
C VAL A 3 -25.67 26.58 37.47
N MET A 4 -26.39 26.92 36.39
CA MET A 4 -26.35 26.33 35.02
C MET A 4 -26.55 24.82 34.83
N LYS A 5 -27.77 24.42 34.40
CA LYS A 5 -28.04 23.13 33.76
C LYS A 5 -27.67 23.20 32.28
N PHE A 6 -26.51 22.66 31.92
CA PHE A 6 -26.21 22.24 30.55
C PHE A 6 -27.02 20.98 30.23
N LEU A 7 -27.96 21.05 29.29
CA LEU A 7 -28.56 19.86 28.70
C LEU A 7 -27.58 19.29 27.66
N ASN A 8 -27.03 18.13 27.99
CA ASN A 8 -26.24 17.27 27.12
C ASN A 8 -26.99 17.01 25.81
N ASN A 9 -26.54 17.61 24.72
CA ASN A 9 -26.75 17.06 23.38
C ASN A 9 -25.53 16.21 23.04
N THR A 10 -25.40 15.06 23.69
CA THR A 10 -24.38 14.07 23.32
C THR A 10 -24.90 13.28 22.13
N THR A 11 -24.54 13.73 20.92
CA THR A 11 -24.60 12.91 19.71
C THR A 11 -23.90 11.58 20.00
N GLN A 12 -24.61 10.46 20.01
CA GLN A 12 -23.96 9.16 20.20
C GLN A 12 -22.90 8.96 19.12
N ARG A 13 -21.65 8.77 19.55
CA ARG A 13 -20.50 8.52 18.70
C ARG A 13 -20.64 7.12 18.09
N LYS A 14 -20.76 7.02 16.76
CA LYS A 14 -20.81 5.73 16.05
C LYS A 14 -19.40 5.11 16.03
N ASN A 15 -19.28 3.84 16.41
CA ASN A 15 -18.01 3.09 16.51
C ASN A 15 -17.98 1.91 15.52
N SER A 16 -16.88 1.15 15.45
CA SER A 16 -16.69 0.07 14.47
C SER A 16 -17.76 -1.04 14.51
N ILE A 17 -18.34 -1.30 15.68
CA ILE A 17 -19.46 -2.25 15.87
C ILE A 17 -20.69 -1.81 15.05
N HIS A 18 -20.86 -0.51 14.81
CA HIS A 18 -21.95 0.01 13.98
C HIS A 18 -21.86 -0.47 12.53
N LEU A 19 -20.66 -0.59 11.94
CA LEU A 19 -20.48 -1.03 10.54
C LEU A 19 -20.82 -2.51 10.32
N ILE A 20 -20.52 -3.35 11.31
CA ILE A 20 -20.86 -4.79 11.27
C ILE A 20 -22.38 -4.99 11.16
N ASN A 21 -23.16 -4.02 11.64
CA ASN A 21 -24.61 -4.05 11.59
C ASN A 21 -25.21 -3.37 10.34
N VAL A 22 -24.38 -2.82 9.44
CA VAL A 22 -24.84 -2.27 8.15
C VAL A 22 -24.90 -3.39 7.12
N VAL A 23 -26.08 -4.00 7.02
CA VAL A 23 -26.38 -5.11 6.11
C VAL A 23 -27.23 -4.65 4.94
N GLN A 24 -26.99 -5.23 3.75
CA GLN A 24 -27.78 -4.94 2.56
C GLN A 24 -29.25 -5.36 2.78
N GLY A 25 -30.17 -4.45 2.47
CA GLY A 25 -31.60 -4.74 2.52
C GLY A 25 -32.01 -5.79 1.48
N LYS A 26 -33.01 -6.61 1.80
CA LYS A 26 -33.49 -7.71 0.93
C LYS A 26 -33.87 -7.28 -0.50
N ASN A 27 -34.26 -6.02 -0.68
CA ASN A 27 -34.65 -5.41 -1.96
C ASN A 27 -33.80 -4.17 -2.31
N GLU A 28 -32.68 -3.97 -1.64
CA GLU A 28 -31.77 -2.86 -1.89
C GLU A 28 -30.80 -3.22 -3.01
N PHE A 29 -30.66 -2.35 -4.01
CA PHE A 29 -29.63 -2.57 -5.03
C PHE A 29 -28.24 -2.43 -4.41
N LEU A 30 -27.29 -3.26 -4.87
CA LEU A 30 -25.93 -3.26 -4.33
C LEU A 30 -25.27 -1.87 -4.36
N ARG A 31 -25.58 -1.05 -5.37
CA ARG A 31 -25.08 0.32 -5.49
C ARG A 31 -25.55 1.23 -4.36
N ASP A 32 -26.80 1.08 -3.95
CA ASP A 32 -27.40 1.90 -2.89
C ASP A 32 -26.85 1.48 -1.53
N TYR A 33 -26.71 0.16 -1.31
CA TYR A 33 -26.03 -0.40 -0.14
C TYR A 33 -24.60 0.13 -0.01
N LEU A 34 -23.80 0.05 -1.08
CA LEU A 34 -22.41 0.54 -1.05
C LEU A 34 -22.35 2.04 -0.79
N THR A 35 -23.30 2.81 -1.33
CA THR A 35 -23.40 4.26 -1.07
C THR A 35 -23.71 4.54 0.40
N GLN A 36 -24.65 3.79 0.99
CA GLN A 36 -25.00 3.89 2.40
C GLN A 36 -23.85 3.44 3.32
N PHE A 37 -23.26 2.28 3.05
CA PHE A 37 -22.14 1.74 3.80
C PHE A 37 -20.96 2.71 3.80
N ASN A 38 -20.59 3.24 2.63
CA ASN A 38 -19.54 4.24 2.51
C ASN A 38 -19.88 5.52 3.28
N LYS A 39 -21.14 5.98 3.22
CA LYS A 39 -21.59 7.16 3.97
C LYS A 39 -21.55 6.92 5.48
N GLU A 40 -21.96 5.76 5.97
CA GLU A 40 -21.93 5.39 7.38
C GLU A 40 -20.49 5.18 7.89
N SER A 41 -19.62 4.62 7.05
CA SER A 41 -18.17 4.50 7.31
C SER A 41 -17.51 5.86 7.54
N LEU A 42 -17.97 6.93 6.88
CA LEU A 42 -17.43 8.29 7.07
C LEU A 42 -17.83 8.92 8.42
N VAL A 43 -18.84 8.39 9.10
CA VAL A 43 -19.37 8.94 10.37
C VAL A 43 -18.82 8.19 11.59
N VAL A 44 -18.24 7.01 11.39
CA VAL A 44 -17.58 6.24 12.45
C VAL A 44 -16.20 6.84 12.75
N LYS A 45 -16.06 7.42 13.94
CA LYS A 45 -14.82 8.12 14.37
C LYS A 45 -13.83 7.22 15.13
N ASP A 46 -14.12 5.93 15.20
CA ASP A 46 -13.38 4.96 16.02
C ASP A 46 -12.74 3.86 15.16
N LEU A 47 -12.52 4.12 13.88
CA LEU A 47 -11.66 3.32 13.00
C LEU A 47 -10.26 3.96 12.96
N GLU A 48 -9.14 3.24 13.18
CA GLU A 48 -8.57 2.24 12.26
C GLU A 48 -8.38 2.85 10.84
N PRO A 49 -7.22 2.64 10.19
CA PRO A 49 -6.61 3.38 9.05
C PRO A 49 -6.66 4.92 8.94
N SER A 50 -7.51 5.60 9.68
CA SER A 50 -7.75 7.05 9.58
C SER A 50 -6.54 7.91 9.97
N PHE A 51 -5.64 7.41 10.82
CA PHE A 51 -4.39 8.12 11.18
C PHE A 51 -3.45 8.29 9.99
N ALA A 52 -3.29 7.27 9.14
CA ALA A 52 -2.41 7.35 7.98
C ALA A 52 -3.01 8.26 6.88
N MET A 53 -4.34 8.31 6.76
CA MET A 53 -5.06 9.27 5.90
C MET A 53 -4.99 10.72 6.43
N VAL A 54 -5.16 10.95 7.73
CA VAL A 54 -4.96 12.29 8.33
C VAL A 54 -3.50 12.73 8.23
N ALA A 55 -2.56 11.78 8.23
CA ALA A 55 -1.15 12.07 8.02
C ALA A 55 -0.83 12.50 6.59
N LEU A 56 -1.66 12.17 5.57
CA LEU A 56 -1.48 12.67 4.20
C LEU A 56 -1.84 14.16 4.14
N ASN A 57 -0.83 15.00 4.06
CA ASN A 57 -0.98 16.44 4.12
C ASN A 57 -0.13 17.14 3.04
N LYS A 58 -0.27 18.47 2.89
CA LYS A 58 0.43 19.22 1.83
C LYS A 58 1.96 19.07 1.86
N SER A 59 2.57 18.87 3.03
CA SER A 59 4.01 18.63 3.13
C SER A 59 4.44 17.29 2.52
N ASP A 60 3.53 16.33 2.34
CA ASP A 60 3.88 15.09 1.65
C ASP A 60 4.17 15.30 0.16
N LEU A 61 3.69 16.41 -0.44
CA LEU A 61 4.05 16.83 -1.79
C LEU A 61 5.45 17.45 -1.88
N GLU A 62 6.12 17.71 -0.75
CA GLU A 62 7.46 18.27 -0.78
C GLU A 62 8.42 17.32 -1.50
N GLY A 63 9.13 17.86 -2.50
CA GLY A 63 10.01 17.10 -3.38
C GLY A 63 9.32 16.45 -4.59
N VAL A 64 7.99 16.42 -4.65
CA VAL A 64 7.24 15.91 -5.81
C VAL A 64 7.16 16.96 -6.90
N ARG A 65 7.63 16.63 -8.11
CA ARG A 65 7.58 17.51 -9.28
C ARG A 65 6.20 17.43 -9.91
N LEU A 66 5.44 18.54 -9.89
CA LEU A 66 4.09 18.65 -10.43
C LEU A 66 4.07 19.48 -11.74
N PRO A 67 3.08 19.26 -12.64
CA PRO A 67 2.16 18.12 -12.65
C PRO A 67 2.91 16.82 -13.01
N HIS A 68 2.36 15.67 -12.63
CA HIS A 68 2.88 14.37 -13.05
C HIS A 68 1.78 13.31 -13.09
N ASP A 69 2.04 12.27 -13.88
CA ASP A 69 1.32 10.99 -13.88
C ASP A 69 2.29 9.83 -13.59
N ASP A 70 3.44 10.14 -12.97
CA ASP A 70 4.48 9.16 -12.64
C ASP A 70 3.91 7.99 -11.82
N LEU A 71 4.37 6.77 -12.13
CA LEU A 71 4.05 5.57 -11.37
C LEU A 71 4.67 5.65 -9.96
N VAL A 72 4.01 5.01 -8.98
CA VAL A 72 4.55 4.89 -7.61
C VAL A 72 5.66 3.83 -7.61
N MET A 73 6.87 4.27 -7.97
CA MET A 73 8.07 3.44 -8.02
C MET A 73 8.83 3.59 -6.70
N ILE A 74 8.97 2.53 -5.92
CA ILE A 74 9.64 2.61 -4.61
C ILE A 74 10.90 1.76 -4.56
N THR A 75 11.70 2.02 -3.54
CA THR A 75 12.84 1.18 -3.14
C THR A 75 12.47 0.38 -1.90
N LEU A 76 12.74 -0.92 -1.91
CA LEU A 76 12.54 -1.83 -0.78
C LEU A 76 13.82 -2.60 -0.48
N LEU A 77 13.96 -3.04 0.78
CA LEU A 77 14.98 -4.00 1.18
C LEU A 77 14.33 -5.40 1.20
N VAL A 78 14.79 -6.28 0.33
CA VAL A 78 14.28 -7.64 0.10
C VAL A 78 15.40 -8.62 0.34
N GLU A 79 15.29 -9.51 1.34
CA GLU A 79 16.36 -10.47 1.70
C GLU A 79 17.76 -9.82 1.73
N PHE A 80 17.87 -8.66 2.38
CA PHE A 80 19.11 -7.86 2.48
C PHE A 80 19.60 -7.18 1.19
N PHE A 81 18.87 -7.30 0.07
CA PHE A 81 19.16 -6.59 -1.18
C PHE A 81 18.25 -5.38 -1.38
N THR A 82 18.83 -4.26 -1.80
CA THR A 82 18.07 -3.04 -2.11
C THR A 82 17.52 -3.11 -3.54
N MET A 83 16.24 -3.43 -3.68
CA MET A 83 15.52 -3.36 -4.96
C MET A 83 15.00 -1.95 -5.18
N LYS A 84 15.38 -1.32 -6.30
CA LYS A 84 15.15 0.12 -6.53
C LYS A 84 13.97 0.41 -7.45
N ARG A 85 13.56 -0.57 -8.26
CA ARG A 85 12.52 -0.42 -9.28
C ARG A 85 11.32 -1.30 -8.93
N VAL A 86 10.77 -1.08 -7.73
CA VAL A 86 9.57 -1.79 -7.28
C VAL A 86 8.33 -0.97 -7.60
N LEU A 87 7.50 -1.48 -8.50
CA LEU A 87 6.24 -0.84 -8.84
C LEU A 87 5.18 -1.17 -7.77
N VAL A 88 4.48 -0.14 -7.28
CA VAL A 88 3.31 -0.34 -6.42
C VAL A 88 2.05 -0.33 -7.27
N ASP A 89 1.35 -1.45 -7.31
CA ASP A 89 0.11 -1.60 -8.08
C ASP A 89 -0.98 -2.32 -7.28
N SER A 90 -1.87 -1.55 -6.66
CA SER A 90 -3.00 -2.09 -5.90
C SER A 90 -4.02 -2.86 -6.75
N ARG A 91 -3.91 -2.82 -8.09
CA ARG A 91 -4.77 -3.58 -8.99
C ARG A 91 -4.22 -4.96 -9.31
N SER A 92 -2.94 -5.21 -9.03
CA SER A 92 -2.34 -6.54 -9.16
C SER A 92 -2.84 -7.45 -8.02
N SER A 93 -3.32 -8.64 -8.34
CA SER A 93 -3.74 -9.63 -7.36
C SER A 93 -2.55 -10.28 -6.64
N GLU A 94 -1.40 -10.36 -7.30
CA GLU A 94 -0.18 -11.00 -6.81
C GLU A 94 0.96 -9.99 -6.67
N ASP A 95 1.89 -10.30 -5.76
CA ASP A 95 3.22 -9.71 -5.76
C ASP A 95 4.08 -10.48 -6.77
N ILE A 96 4.81 -9.77 -7.62
CA ILE A 96 5.54 -10.36 -8.75
C ILE A 96 7.01 -10.01 -8.63
N LEU A 97 7.88 -11.02 -8.74
CA LEU A 97 9.32 -10.83 -8.82
C LEU A 97 9.78 -11.13 -10.25
N HIS A 98 10.28 -10.11 -10.93
CA HIS A 98 10.79 -10.28 -12.29
C HIS A 98 12.24 -10.77 -12.28
N LYS A 99 12.65 -11.33 -13.41
CA LYS A 99 14.01 -11.83 -13.62
C LYS A 99 15.12 -10.88 -13.12
N PRO A 100 15.11 -9.56 -13.43
CA PRO A 100 16.17 -8.66 -12.98
C PRO A 100 16.23 -8.52 -11.45
N GLY A 101 15.09 -8.56 -10.77
CA GLY A 101 15.04 -8.53 -9.29
C GLY A 101 15.48 -9.87 -8.71
N PHE A 102 14.99 -10.98 -9.26
CA PHE A 102 15.37 -12.32 -8.83
C PHE A 102 16.88 -12.59 -8.95
N ASP A 103 17.49 -12.20 -10.08
CA ASP A 103 18.93 -12.38 -10.31
C ASP A 103 19.79 -11.63 -9.27
N GLN A 104 19.29 -10.50 -8.72
CA GLN A 104 19.99 -9.74 -7.67
C GLN A 104 20.03 -10.47 -6.33
N LEU A 105 19.03 -11.29 -6.02
CA LEU A 105 18.96 -12.06 -4.78
C LEU A 105 20.01 -13.18 -4.72
N ARG A 106 20.55 -13.60 -5.87
CA ARG A 106 21.59 -14.64 -6.00
C ARG A 106 21.27 -15.94 -5.26
N ILE A 107 19.98 -16.31 -5.16
CA ILE A 107 19.51 -17.47 -4.41
C ILE A 107 20.03 -18.75 -5.08
N PRO A 108 20.94 -19.51 -4.43
CA PRO A 108 21.50 -20.72 -5.01
C PRO A 108 20.43 -21.81 -5.14
N GLY A 109 20.38 -22.50 -6.28
CA GLY A 109 19.51 -23.67 -6.48
C GLY A 109 18.14 -23.36 -7.10
N PHE A 110 17.58 -22.18 -6.85
CA PHE A 110 16.28 -21.78 -7.41
C PHE A 110 16.36 -21.53 -8.94
N ALA A 111 17.48 -20.99 -9.44
CA ALA A 111 17.70 -20.78 -10.88
C ALA A 111 17.95 -22.06 -11.70
N ARG A 112 18.31 -23.18 -11.07
CA ARG A 112 18.61 -24.45 -11.78
C ARG A 112 17.36 -25.28 -12.08
N GLN A 113 16.22 -24.93 -11.47
CA GLN A 113 14.97 -25.69 -11.56
C GLN A 113 13.82 -24.89 -12.21
N MET A 114 14.06 -23.65 -12.65
CA MET A 114 13.13 -22.84 -13.44
C MET A 114 12.91 -23.46 -14.84
N VAL A 115 12.07 -24.48 -14.91
CA VAL A 115 11.58 -25.04 -16.19
C VAL A 115 10.20 -24.46 -16.54
N HIS A 116 9.51 -23.81 -15.59
CA HIS A 116 8.19 -23.18 -15.79
C HIS A 116 7.98 -21.90 -14.93
N PRO A 117 7.22 -20.89 -15.39
CA PRO A 117 7.13 -19.55 -14.81
C PRO A 117 6.15 -19.41 -13.63
N LEU A 118 6.00 -20.44 -12.79
CA LEU A 118 4.91 -20.55 -11.79
C LEU A 118 5.40 -20.87 -10.37
N GLU A 119 6.69 -20.71 -10.09
CA GLU A 119 7.20 -20.92 -8.74
C GLU A 119 7.08 -19.64 -7.91
N SER A 120 6.50 -19.78 -6.71
CA SER A 120 6.42 -18.73 -5.72
C SER A 120 7.57 -18.83 -4.72
N ILE A 121 8.02 -17.70 -4.21
CA ILE A 121 9.05 -17.63 -3.17
C ILE A 121 8.61 -16.70 -2.05
N ASP A 122 8.82 -17.13 -0.81
CA ASP A 122 8.62 -16.28 0.37
C ASP A 122 9.89 -15.51 0.66
N LEU A 123 9.77 -14.18 0.80
CA LEU A 123 10.88 -13.26 1.04
C LEU A 123 10.54 -12.32 2.20
N SER A 124 11.52 -12.05 3.05
CA SER A 124 11.45 -10.99 4.06
C SER A 124 11.63 -9.62 3.42
N ILE A 125 10.66 -8.74 3.65
CA ILE A 125 10.66 -7.36 3.18
C ILE A 125 10.76 -6.42 4.36
N ILE A 126 11.73 -5.49 4.30
CA ILE A 126 11.80 -4.35 5.20
C ILE A 126 11.34 -3.11 4.43
N ALA A 127 10.25 -2.52 4.89
CA ALA A 127 9.59 -1.36 4.34
C ALA A 127 9.76 -0.16 5.27
N GLY A 128 10.15 0.99 4.72
CA GLY A 128 10.37 2.24 5.45
C GLY A 128 11.79 2.43 5.96
N LEU A 129 11.94 3.39 6.88
CA LEU A 129 13.21 3.76 7.49
C LEU A 129 13.08 3.72 9.01
N SER A 130 14.10 3.22 9.69
CA SER A 130 14.17 3.23 11.16
C SER A 130 13.99 4.65 11.72
N PRO A 131 13.20 4.82 12.80
CA PRO A 131 12.53 3.78 13.58
C PRO A 131 11.17 3.33 13.01
N CYS A 132 10.60 4.06 12.05
CA CYS A 132 9.28 3.81 11.48
C CYS A 132 9.35 2.87 10.26
N GLN A 133 9.89 1.67 10.47
CA GLN A 133 9.92 0.60 9.48
C GLN A 133 9.07 -0.60 9.92
N THR A 134 8.62 -1.40 8.96
CA THR A 134 7.96 -2.69 9.19
C THR A 134 8.71 -3.80 8.48
N GLU A 135 8.68 -5.00 9.04
CA GLU A 135 9.21 -6.21 8.44
C GLU A 135 8.06 -7.20 8.22
N VAL A 136 7.90 -7.66 6.98
CA VAL A 136 6.79 -8.53 6.58
C VAL A 136 7.31 -9.63 5.67
N GLN A 137 6.76 -10.84 5.83
CA GLN A 137 6.99 -11.94 4.90
C GLN A 137 5.99 -11.81 3.74
N MET A 138 6.48 -11.85 2.51
CA MET A 138 5.66 -11.76 1.31
C MET A 138 5.98 -12.89 0.34
N THR A 139 4.93 -13.46 -0.24
CA THR A 139 5.04 -14.49 -1.29
C THR A 139 5.04 -13.81 -2.66
N PHE A 140 6.13 -13.95 -3.40
CA PHE A 140 6.25 -13.43 -4.75
C PHE A 140 6.06 -14.55 -5.77
N LEU A 141 5.25 -14.30 -6.80
CA LEU A 141 5.27 -15.10 -8.02
C LEU A 141 6.51 -14.73 -8.84
N VAL A 142 7.38 -15.70 -9.11
CA VAL A 142 8.61 -15.44 -9.89
C VAL A 142 8.35 -15.67 -11.37
N VAL A 143 8.59 -14.64 -12.18
CA VAL A 143 8.39 -14.69 -13.63
C VAL A 143 9.69 -14.45 -14.38
N ASP A 144 10.00 -15.35 -15.32
CA ASP A 144 11.16 -15.21 -16.22
C ASP A 144 10.83 -14.30 -17.41
N THR A 145 10.53 -13.03 -17.09
CA THR A 145 10.23 -12.00 -18.09
C THR A 145 11.20 -10.83 -17.94
N ARG A 146 11.64 -10.30 -19.08
CA ARG A 146 12.38 -9.02 -19.12
C ARG A 146 11.38 -7.91 -18.82
N SER A 147 11.57 -7.26 -17.68
CA SER A 147 10.74 -6.15 -17.20
C SER A 147 11.63 -4.96 -16.84
N PRO A 148 11.15 -3.72 -17.02
CA PRO A 148 11.86 -2.55 -16.50
C PRO A 148 11.83 -2.50 -14.97
N TYR A 149 10.94 -3.28 -14.34
CA TYR A 149 10.77 -3.38 -12.89
C TYR A 149 11.55 -4.56 -12.33
N ASP A 150 12.04 -4.41 -11.11
CA ASP A 150 12.62 -5.52 -10.33
C ASP A 150 11.48 -6.39 -9.77
N ALA A 151 10.42 -5.75 -9.26
CA ALA A 151 9.25 -6.39 -8.67
C ALA A 151 8.00 -5.51 -8.79
N ILE A 152 6.83 -6.12 -8.57
CA ILE A 152 5.54 -5.46 -8.38
C ILE A 152 5.04 -5.85 -6.98
N ILE A 153 4.66 -4.85 -6.18
CA ILE A 153 3.89 -5.07 -4.95
C ILE A 153 2.43 -4.85 -5.27
N GLY A 154 1.70 -5.96 -5.25
CA GLY A 154 0.28 -6.04 -5.52
C GLY A 154 -0.56 -5.78 -4.28
N HIS A 155 -1.84 -6.12 -4.40
CA HIS A 155 -2.82 -6.03 -3.32
C HIS A 155 -2.44 -6.89 -2.11
N LEU A 156 -1.84 -8.07 -2.30
CA LEU A 156 -1.43 -8.96 -1.21
C LEU A 156 -0.32 -8.33 -0.34
N GLY A 157 0.80 -7.93 -0.94
CA GLY A 157 1.89 -7.29 -0.22
C GLY A 157 1.49 -5.97 0.41
N LEU A 158 0.66 -5.16 -0.27
CA LEU A 158 0.13 -3.93 0.32
C LEU A 158 -0.71 -4.18 1.58
N ASN A 159 -1.55 -5.22 1.56
CA ASN A 159 -2.34 -5.59 2.74
C ASN A 159 -1.47 -6.17 3.86
N ALA A 160 -0.45 -6.96 3.52
CA ALA A 160 0.51 -7.48 4.51
C ALA A 160 1.25 -6.35 5.24
N MET A 161 1.52 -5.23 4.54
CA MET A 161 2.10 -4.02 5.14
C MET A 161 1.09 -3.10 5.82
N GLU A 162 -0.22 -3.39 5.76
CA GLU A 162 -1.29 -2.46 6.15
C GLU A 162 -1.13 -1.08 5.49
N ALA A 163 -0.74 -1.08 4.22
CA ALA A 163 -0.28 0.10 3.51
C ALA A 163 -1.41 0.91 2.84
N ILE A 164 -1.27 2.24 2.91
CA ILE A 164 -2.05 3.21 2.13
C ILE A 164 -1.13 3.79 1.06
N VAL A 165 -1.58 3.71 -0.19
CA VAL A 165 -0.86 4.23 -1.36
C VAL A 165 -1.50 5.53 -1.82
N SER A 166 -0.69 6.58 -1.98
CA SER A 166 -1.10 7.83 -2.58
C SER A 166 -0.31 8.10 -3.85
N THR A 167 -0.97 7.94 -5.00
CA THR A 167 -0.39 8.22 -6.31
C THR A 167 -0.07 9.70 -6.50
N ARG A 168 -0.95 10.58 -6.02
CA ARG A 168 -0.76 12.04 -6.07
C ARG A 168 0.50 12.52 -5.33
N HIS A 169 0.84 11.86 -4.22
CA HIS A 169 2.01 12.23 -3.40
C HIS A 169 3.22 11.33 -3.67
N LEU A 170 3.06 10.33 -4.55
CA LEU A 170 4.02 9.24 -4.76
C LEU A 170 4.51 8.68 -3.43
N LEU A 171 3.59 8.18 -2.61
CA LEU A 171 3.87 7.85 -1.23
C LEU A 171 3.13 6.59 -0.80
N VAL A 172 3.84 5.70 -0.14
CA VAL A 172 3.27 4.57 0.60
C VAL A 172 3.41 4.88 2.08
N LYS A 173 2.31 4.79 2.84
CA LYS A 173 2.30 4.94 4.30
C LYS A 173 1.78 3.67 4.95
N PHE A 174 2.29 3.34 6.13
CA PHE A 174 1.81 2.22 6.94
C PHE A 174 2.02 2.55 8.42
N LEU A 175 1.31 1.84 9.29
CA LEU A 175 1.44 2.02 10.73
C LEU A 175 2.57 1.15 11.28
N THR A 176 3.30 1.70 12.25
CA THR A 176 4.30 0.98 13.03
C THR A 176 4.11 1.32 14.50
N LYS A 177 4.69 0.52 15.39
CA LYS A 177 4.70 0.83 16.84
C LYS A 177 5.41 2.15 17.20
N PHE A 178 6.18 2.72 16.27
CA PHE A 178 6.91 3.97 16.44
C PHE A 178 6.26 5.16 15.71
N GLY A 179 5.08 4.98 15.13
CA GLY A 179 4.35 5.99 14.37
C GLY A 179 4.16 5.59 12.90
N VAL A 180 3.91 6.57 12.05
CA VAL A 180 3.66 6.35 10.62
C VAL A 180 4.99 6.13 9.88
N GLY A 181 5.14 4.92 9.33
CA GLY A 181 6.20 4.61 8.37
C GLY A 181 5.81 5.11 6.98
N GLN A 182 6.82 5.49 6.18
CA GLN A 182 6.59 6.00 4.84
C GLN A 182 7.70 5.61 3.87
N ILE A 183 7.33 5.44 2.61
CA ILE A 183 8.25 5.20 1.49
C ILE A 183 7.86 6.14 0.35
N ARG A 184 8.78 7.03 -0.01
CA ARG A 184 8.61 7.96 -1.12
C ARG A 184 8.91 7.28 -2.45
N GLY A 185 8.10 7.58 -3.44
CA GLY A 185 8.30 7.16 -4.81
C GLY A 185 9.42 7.96 -5.48
N ASP A 186 10.19 7.28 -6.33
CA ASP A 186 11.27 7.84 -7.12
C ASP A 186 10.77 8.20 -8.52
N GLN A 187 10.50 9.49 -8.75
CA GLN A 187 10.08 10.00 -10.05
C GLN A 187 11.11 9.77 -11.15
N LYS A 188 12.41 9.77 -10.82
CA LYS A 188 13.45 9.55 -11.81
C LYS A 188 13.43 8.11 -12.29
N ALA A 189 13.35 7.16 -11.34
CA ALA A 189 13.23 5.74 -11.67
C ALA A 189 11.94 5.45 -12.45
N ALA A 190 10.80 6.03 -12.04
CA ALA A 190 9.51 5.87 -12.72
C ALA A 190 9.57 6.30 -14.20
N ARG A 191 10.17 7.46 -14.48
CA ARG A 191 10.31 8.00 -15.85
C ARG A 191 11.27 7.17 -16.69
N GLN A 192 12.41 6.78 -16.13
CA GLN A 192 13.38 5.91 -16.81
C GLN A 192 12.77 4.55 -17.21
N CYS A 193 11.90 3.99 -16.37
CA CYS A 193 11.21 2.74 -16.69
C CYS A 193 10.11 2.92 -17.75
N SER A 194 9.48 4.10 -17.81
CA SER A 194 8.39 4.41 -18.75
C SER A 194 8.90 4.71 -20.15
N ASP A 195 10.06 5.36 -20.28
CA ASP A 195 10.63 5.72 -21.58
C ASP A 195 11.10 4.49 -22.39
N GLY A 196 11.36 3.36 -21.73
CA GLY A 196 11.73 2.10 -22.38
C GLY A 196 10.59 1.38 -23.13
N TYR A 197 9.35 1.87 -23.06
CA TYR A 197 8.20 1.36 -23.83
C TYR A 197 7.92 2.16 -25.12
N LYS A 198 8.74 3.17 -25.45
CA LYS A 198 8.58 4.02 -26.64
C LYS A 198 9.42 3.59 -27.85
N GLU A 199 9.96 2.38 -27.87
CA GLU A 199 10.66 1.81 -29.03
C GLU A 199 9.78 0.85 -29.83
#